data_AF-A0A442GBH7-F1
#
_entry.id   AF-A0A442GBH7-F1
#
_cell.length_a   1.000
_cell.length_b   1.000
_cell.length_c   1.000
_cell.angle_alpha   90.00
_cell.angle_beta   90.00
_cell.angle_gamma   90.00
#
_symmetry.space_group_name_H-M   'P 1'
#
loop_
_entity.id
_entity.type
_entity.pdbx_description
1 polymer ?
#
loop_
_entity_poly.entity_id
_entity_poly.type
_entity_poly.pdbx_seq_one_letter_code
_entity_poly.pdbx_strand_id
1 'polypeptide(L)'
;ADATVAGRLGWPRAVPLLGAYPPPPAASDRSSPTDQRQAQPASRQRIFAAYARAALQAVDLAAELGRRADQLLAVAPKLRAKGADAIVEQLLSDDSLVASRGDKKAGMSDRGLRRLFDRLLELGAVRELSGRPTFRIYGL
;
A
#
# COMPACT_ATOMS: atom_id res chain seq x y z
N ALA A 1 -8.27 -18.77 -1.87
CA ALA A 1 -9.33 -17.95 -1.26
C ALA A 1 -9.46 -16.62 -2.01
N ASP A 2 -8.41 -15.79 -2.09
CA ASP A 2 -8.49 -14.48 -2.77
C ASP A 2 -8.84 -14.59 -4.26
N ALA A 3 -8.27 -15.57 -4.97
CA ALA A 3 -8.62 -15.86 -6.36
C ALA A 3 -10.10 -16.26 -6.53
N THR A 4 -10.69 -16.95 -5.55
CA THR A 4 -12.11 -17.32 -5.57
C THR A 4 -12.99 -16.09 -5.41
N VAL A 5 -12.61 -15.17 -4.52
CA VAL A 5 -13.31 -13.88 -4.35
C VAL A 5 -13.23 -13.06 -5.64
N ALA A 6 -12.03 -12.95 -6.24
CA ALA A 6 -11.84 -12.24 -7.50
C ALA A 6 -12.71 -12.80 -8.64
N GLY A 7 -12.75 -14.13 -8.79
CA GLY A 7 -13.61 -14.78 -9.79
C GLY A 7 -15.11 -14.55 -9.55
N ARG A 8 -15.55 -14.43 -8.30
CA ARG A 8 -16.96 -14.15 -7.96
C ARG A 8 -17.34 -12.67 -8.14
N LEU A 9 -16.41 -11.76 -7.95
CA LEU A 9 -16.62 -10.31 -8.10
C LEU A 9 -16.28 -9.80 -9.51
N GLY A 10 -15.82 -10.66 -10.41
CA GLY A 10 -15.41 -10.28 -11.76
C GLY A 10 -14.15 -9.42 -11.80
N TRP A 11 -13.30 -9.51 -10.77
CA TRP A 11 -12.06 -8.74 -10.72
C TRP A 11 -11.02 -9.35 -11.67
N PRO A 12 -10.29 -8.52 -12.44
CA PRO A 12 -9.31 -9.01 -13.40
C PRO A 12 -8.11 -9.69 -12.74
N ARG A 13 -7.81 -9.35 -11.48
CA ARG A 13 -6.75 -9.96 -10.68
C ARG A 13 -7.20 -10.14 -9.23
N ALA A 14 -6.64 -11.14 -8.58
CA ALA A 14 -6.82 -11.34 -7.15
C ALA A 14 -6.06 -10.28 -6.35
N VAL A 15 -6.74 -9.66 -5.38
CA VAL A 15 -6.12 -8.79 -4.38
C VAL A 15 -5.80 -9.64 -3.14
N PRO A 16 -4.54 -9.68 -2.67
CA PRO A 16 -4.12 -10.59 -1.59
C PRO A 16 -4.56 -10.08 -0.20
N LEU A 17 -5.87 -10.01 0.04
CA LEU A 17 -6.44 -9.51 1.30
C LEU A 17 -6.06 -10.39 2.49
N LEU A 18 -5.99 -11.71 2.31
CA LEU A 18 -5.57 -12.64 3.37
C LEU A 18 -4.04 -12.73 3.52
N GLY A 19 -3.29 -12.42 2.46
CA GLY A 19 -1.82 -12.43 2.48
C GLY A 19 -1.26 -11.26 3.28
N ALA A 20 -1.90 -10.10 3.20
CA ALA A 20 -1.54 -8.92 4.00
C ALA A 20 -1.89 -9.09 5.49
N TYR A 21 -2.88 -9.93 5.80
CA TYR A 21 -3.41 -10.13 7.15
C TYR A 21 -3.56 -11.62 7.43
N PRO A 22 -2.46 -12.33 7.73
CA PRO A 22 -2.53 -13.75 8.02
C PRO A 22 -3.47 -13.97 9.20
N PRO A 23 -4.40 -14.93 9.12
CA PRO A 23 -5.21 -15.28 10.27
C PRO A 23 -4.28 -15.70 11.42
N PRO A 24 -4.64 -15.41 12.68
CA PRO A 24 -3.83 -15.81 13.83
C PRO A 24 -3.55 -17.33 13.75
N PRO A 25 -2.34 -17.77 14.14
CA PRO A 25 -1.92 -19.16 13.99
C PRO A 25 -2.99 -20.08 14.56
N ALA A 26 -3.43 -21.05 13.76
CA ALA A 26 -4.27 -22.11 14.28
C ALA A 26 -3.45 -22.85 15.34
N ALA A 27 -3.99 -22.95 16.57
CA ALA A 27 -3.48 -23.88 17.56
C ALA A 27 -3.36 -25.25 16.87
N SER A 28 -2.18 -25.86 16.97
CA SER A 28 -1.82 -27.09 16.25
C SER A 28 -2.76 -28.21 16.67
N ASP A 29 -3.80 -28.45 15.87
CA ASP A 29 -4.81 -29.43 16.22
C ASP A 29 -4.53 -30.72 15.44
N ARG A 30 -3.94 -31.70 16.14
CA ARG A 30 -3.79 -33.07 15.65
C ARG A 30 -5.16 -33.76 15.77
N SER A 31 -6.09 -33.43 14.89
CA SER A 31 -7.49 -33.83 15.04
C SER A 31 -7.93 -34.93 14.07
N SER A 32 -8.76 -35.83 14.58
CA SER A 32 -9.32 -37.03 13.96
C SER A 32 -10.21 -36.68 12.73
N PRO A 33 -10.57 -37.64 11.85
CA PRO A 33 -11.45 -37.37 10.70
C PRO A 33 -12.82 -36.79 11.07
N THR A 34 -13.33 -37.11 12.26
CA THR A 34 -14.57 -36.57 12.84
C THR A 34 -14.39 -35.12 13.29
N ASP A 35 -13.26 -34.79 13.91
CA ASP A 35 -12.90 -33.42 14.28
C ASP A 35 -12.69 -32.54 13.04
N GLN A 36 -12.15 -33.09 11.94
CA GLN A 36 -12.00 -32.37 10.69
C GLN A 36 -13.34 -31.90 10.10
N ARG A 37 -14.43 -32.68 10.22
CA ARG A 37 -15.76 -32.27 9.75
C ARG A 37 -16.38 -31.17 10.61
N GLN A 38 -16.15 -31.16 11.92
CA GLN A 38 -16.59 -30.07 12.82
C GLN A 38 -15.67 -28.85 12.74
N ALA A 39 -14.39 -29.03 12.41
CA ALA A 39 -13.44 -27.96 12.17
C ALA A 39 -13.66 -27.25 10.82
N GLN A 40 -14.32 -27.89 9.83
CA GLN A 40 -14.66 -27.27 8.53
C GLN A 40 -15.61 -26.06 8.61
N PRO A 41 -16.75 -26.08 9.34
CA PRO A 41 -17.56 -24.88 9.52
C PRO A 41 -16.81 -23.81 10.32
N ALA A 42 -16.05 -24.20 11.34
CA ALA A 42 -15.19 -23.28 12.10
C ALA A 42 -14.10 -22.64 11.23
N SER A 43 -13.53 -23.37 10.27
CA SER A 43 -12.52 -22.85 9.36
C SER A 43 -13.11 -21.87 8.34
N ARG A 44 -14.33 -22.12 7.81
CA ARG A 44 -15.05 -21.17 6.96
C ARG A 44 -15.36 -19.87 7.68
N GLN A 45 -15.88 -19.94 8.91
CA GLN A 45 -16.18 -18.76 9.71
C GLN A 45 -14.92 -17.95 10.02
N ARG A 46 -13.79 -18.61 10.29
CA ARG A 46 -12.47 -17.95 10.45
C ARG A 46 -12.01 -17.25 9.17
N ILE A 47 -12.20 -17.85 8.00
CA ILE A 47 -11.87 -17.24 6.71
C ILE A 47 -12.74 -16.00 6.46
N PHE A 48 -14.06 -16.07 6.69
CA PHE A 48 -14.94 -14.91 6.53
C PHE A 48 -14.60 -13.78 7.52
N ALA A 49 -14.31 -14.12 8.77
CA ALA A 49 -13.86 -13.15 9.75
C ALA A 49 -12.53 -12.49 9.35
N ALA A 50 -11.59 -13.25 8.76
CA ALA A 50 -10.34 -12.71 8.24
C ALA A 50 -10.59 -11.74 7.07
N TYR A 51 -11.46 -12.09 6.12
CA TYR A 51 -11.87 -11.18 5.05
C TYR A 51 -12.53 -9.90 5.55
N ALA A 52 -13.45 -10.01 6.52
CA ALA A 52 -14.11 -8.84 7.09
C ALA A 52 -13.10 -7.87 7.73
N ARG A 53 -12.11 -8.38 8.45
CA ARG A 53 -11.04 -7.56 9.03
C ARG A 53 -10.15 -6.94 7.96
N ALA A 54 -9.69 -7.73 6.99
CA ALA A 54 -8.86 -7.24 5.90
C ALA A 54 -9.57 -6.15 5.08
N ALA A 55 -10.88 -6.30 4.85
CA ALA A 55 -11.69 -5.29 4.17
C ALA A 55 -11.78 -3.98 4.97
N LEU A 56 -12.03 -4.05 6.28
CA LEU A 56 -12.05 -2.86 7.14
C LEU A 56 -10.70 -2.14 7.15
N GLN A 57 -9.60 -2.89 7.30
CA GLN A 57 -8.25 -2.32 7.29
C GLN A 57 -7.90 -1.70 5.93
N ALA A 58 -8.36 -2.30 4.82
CA ALA A 58 -8.18 -1.72 3.49
C ALA A 58 -8.97 -0.41 3.32
N VAL A 59 -10.18 -0.32 3.89
CA VAL A 59 -10.98 0.93 3.89
C VAL A 59 -10.29 2.02 4.70
N ASP A 60 -9.78 1.68 5.89
CA ASP A 60 -9.05 2.64 6.74
C ASP A 60 -7.78 3.15 6.03
N LEU A 61 -7.02 2.25 5.41
CA LEU A 61 -5.84 2.60 4.62
C LEU A 61 -6.20 3.49 3.42
N ALA A 62 -7.27 3.17 2.69
CA ALA A 62 -7.74 3.98 1.57
C ALA A 62 -8.13 5.40 2.02
N ALA A 63 -8.79 5.54 3.18
CA ALA A 63 -9.13 6.84 3.74
C ALA A 63 -7.88 7.64 4.17
N GLU A 64 -6.86 6.98 4.72
CA GLU A 64 -5.58 7.62 5.03
C GLU A 64 -4.86 8.09 3.76
N LEU A 65 -4.72 7.21 2.76
CA LEU A 65 -4.08 7.53 1.49
C LEU A 65 -4.82 8.64 0.74
N GLY A 66 -6.15 8.65 0.77
CA GLY A 66 -6.96 9.72 0.19
C GLY A 66 -6.63 11.09 0.78
N ARG A 67 -6.59 11.21 2.11
CA ARG A 67 -6.20 12.48 2.77
C ARG A 67 -4.79 12.93 2.41
N ARG A 68 -3.85 11.98 2.25
CA ARG A 68 -2.47 12.27 1.89
C ARG A 68 -2.32 12.66 0.42
N ALA A 69 -3.08 12.02 -0.47
CA ALA A 69 -3.18 12.41 -1.87
C ALA A 69 -3.74 13.84 -2.00
N ASP A 70 -4.79 14.18 -1.24
CA ASP A 70 -5.33 15.54 -1.19
C ASP A 70 -4.28 16.55 -0.71
N GLN A 71 -3.51 16.20 0.32
CA GLN A 71 -2.41 17.04 0.81
C GLN A 71 -1.31 17.21 -0.26
N LEU A 72 -0.94 16.13 -0.96
CA LEU A 72 0.03 16.19 -2.05
C LEU A 72 -0.45 17.12 -3.18
N LEU A 73 -1.70 17.00 -3.60
CA LEU A 73 -2.32 17.86 -4.61
C LEU A 73 -2.36 19.33 -4.16
N ALA A 74 -2.66 19.59 -2.88
CA ALA A 74 -2.66 20.94 -2.32
C ALA A 74 -1.26 21.58 -2.27
N VAL A 75 -0.19 20.79 -2.18
CA VAL A 75 1.20 21.31 -2.21
C VAL A 75 1.81 21.35 -3.60
N ALA A 76 1.29 20.56 -4.55
CA ALA A 76 1.77 20.52 -5.94
C ALA A 76 2.01 21.92 -6.55
N PRO A 77 1.10 22.92 -6.47
CA PRO A 77 1.35 24.25 -7.03
C PRO A 77 2.48 25.04 -6.36
N LYS A 78 2.95 24.60 -5.18
CA LYS A 78 4.09 25.21 -4.46
C LYS A 78 5.44 24.70 -4.98
N LEU A 79 5.45 23.62 -5.78
CA LEU A 79 6.65 23.01 -6.33
C LEU A 79 7.04 23.73 -7.62
N ARG A 80 8.11 24.52 -7.58
CA ARG A 80 8.60 25.27 -8.76
C ARG A 80 9.61 24.51 -9.61
N ALA A 81 9.89 23.26 -9.26
CA ALA A 81 10.91 22.45 -9.94
C ALA A 81 10.37 21.90 -11.27
N LYS A 82 11.15 22.02 -12.34
CA LYS A 82 10.81 21.39 -13.63
C LYS A 82 10.72 19.87 -13.46
N GLY A 83 9.60 19.28 -13.86
CA GLY A 83 9.33 17.84 -13.70
C GLY A 83 8.67 17.46 -12.38
N ALA A 84 8.34 18.42 -11.51
CA ALA A 84 7.62 18.13 -10.26
C ALA A 84 6.24 17.49 -10.51
N ASP A 85 5.51 17.93 -11.53
CA ASP A 85 4.19 17.40 -11.87
C ASP A 85 4.24 15.90 -12.19
N ALA A 86 5.27 15.45 -12.93
CA ALA A 86 5.48 14.04 -13.23
C ALA A 86 5.76 13.22 -11.96
N ILE A 87 6.49 13.79 -10.99
CA ILE A 87 6.74 13.12 -9.71
C ILE A 87 5.47 13.07 -8.85
N VAL A 88 4.64 14.11 -8.88
CA VAL A 88 3.33 14.11 -8.21
C VAL A 88 2.42 13.05 -8.81
N GLU A 89 2.31 12.97 -10.14
CA GLU A 89 1.52 11.94 -10.83
C GLU A 89 2.01 10.52 -10.47
N GLN A 90 3.33 10.34 -10.39
CA GLN A 90 3.93 9.07 -10.05
C GLN A 90 3.68 8.69 -8.58
N LEU A 91 3.75 9.63 -7.64
CA LEU A 91 3.37 9.39 -6.23
C LEU A 91 1.90 9.03 -6.05
N LEU A 92 1.02 9.49 -6.95
CA LEU A 92 -0.39 9.13 -6.95
C LEU A 92 -0.66 7.76 -7.59
N SER A 93 0.27 7.26 -8.39
CA SER A 93 0.13 6.01 -9.16
C SER A 93 0.88 4.83 -8.53
N ASP A 94 2.00 5.08 -7.86
CA ASP A 94 2.89 4.08 -7.28
C ASP A 94 2.86 4.14 -5.73
N ASP A 95 2.97 2.99 -5.06
CA ASP A 95 2.96 2.92 -3.59
C ASP A 95 4.12 3.70 -2.94
N SER A 96 5.28 3.73 -3.61
CA SER A 96 6.46 4.44 -3.14
C SER A 96 7.50 4.66 -4.24
N LEU A 97 8.34 5.68 -4.06
CA LEU A 97 9.38 6.12 -4.99
C LEU A 97 10.75 6.24 -4.31
N VAL A 98 11.81 6.00 -5.09
CA VAL A 98 13.19 6.11 -4.61
C VAL A 98 13.81 7.42 -5.09
N ALA A 99 14.38 8.22 -4.17
CA ALA A 99 15.04 9.49 -4.50
C ALA A 99 16.46 9.35 -5.06
N SER A 100 16.70 8.31 -5.85
CA SER A 100 17.97 8.04 -6.53
C SER A 100 17.82 7.43 -7.92
N ARG A 101 16.58 7.31 -8.40
CA ARG A 101 16.31 6.97 -9.78
C ARG A 101 15.85 8.27 -10.40
N GLY A 102 16.76 9.07 -10.96
CA GLY A 102 16.38 10.15 -11.86
C GLY A 102 15.47 9.54 -12.92
N ASP A 103 14.16 9.63 -12.71
CA ASP A 103 13.21 9.02 -13.61
C ASP A 103 13.39 9.77 -14.91
N LYS A 104 13.93 9.08 -15.93
CA LYS A 104 14.25 9.70 -17.22
C LYS A 104 13.01 10.40 -17.81
N LYS A 105 11.82 9.97 -17.39
CA LYS A 105 10.51 10.56 -17.68
C LYS A 105 10.33 11.98 -17.11
N ALA A 106 10.79 12.25 -15.90
CA ALA A 106 10.64 13.57 -15.26
C ALA A 106 11.75 14.57 -15.67
N GLY A 107 12.83 14.10 -16.32
CA GLY A 107 13.93 14.95 -16.78
C GLY A 107 14.72 15.62 -15.64
N MET A 108 14.67 15.05 -14.43
CA MET A 108 15.27 15.61 -13.22
C MET A 108 16.58 14.89 -12.86
N SER A 109 17.59 15.66 -12.46
CA SER A 109 18.83 15.07 -11.89
C SER A 109 18.58 14.49 -10.49
N ASP A 110 19.39 13.52 -10.06
CA ASP A 110 19.29 12.95 -8.71
C ASP A 110 19.34 14.01 -7.60
N ARG A 111 20.17 15.05 -7.76
CA ARG A 111 20.23 16.17 -6.80
C ARG A 111 18.93 16.97 -6.77
N GLY A 112 18.32 17.20 -7.94
CA GLY A 112 17.02 17.87 -8.04
C GLY A 112 15.93 17.03 -7.37
N LEU A 113 15.93 15.73 -7.61
CA LEU A 113 14.95 14.80 -7.06
C LEU A 113 15.04 14.72 -5.54
N ARG A 114 16.25 14.65 -4.98
CA ARG A 114 16.46 14.70 -3.52
C ARG A 114 15.91 15.98 -2.91
N ARG A 115 16.24 17.14 -3.49
CA ARG A 115 15.72 18.43 -3.03
C ARG A 115 14.19 18.54 -3.12
N LEU A 116 13.60 17.96 -4.16
CA LEU A 116 12.15 17.89 -4.29
C LEU A 116 11.53 17.08 -3.15
N PHE A 117 12.06 15.89 -2.88
CA PHE A 117 11.58 15.04 -1.78
C PHE A 117 11.82 15.66 -0.40
N ASP A 118 12.96 16.30 -0.16
CA ASP A 118 13.22 17.05 1.07
C ASP A 118 12.16 18.15 1.24
N ARG A 119 11.81 18.86 0.15
CA ARG A 119 10.76 19.88 0.20
C ARG A 119 9.36 19.30 0.44
N LEU A 120 9.04 18.15 -0.16
CA LEU A 120 7.77 17.45 0.05
C LEU A 120 7.64 16.95 1.49
N LEU A 121 8.73 16.45 2.08
CA LEU A 121 8.79 16.08 3.50
C LEU A 121 8.52 17.29 4.41
N GLU A 122 9.20 18.41 4.17
CA GLU A 122 9.01 19.65 4.94
C GLU A 122 7.56 20.16 4.87
N LEU A 123 6.90 19.98 3.73
CA LEU A 123 5.50 20.34 3.52
C LEU A 123 4.51 19.28 4.05
N GLY A 124 5.03 18.18 4.60
CA GLY A 124 4.25 17.07 5.15
C GLY A 124 3.51 16.23 4.10
N ALA A 125 3.84 16.38 2.82
CA ALA A 125 3.10 15.76 1.71
C ALA A 125 3.52 14.32 1.41
N VAL A 126 4.68 13.89 1.91
CA VAL A 126 5.19 12.52 1.78
C VAL A 126 5.83 12.09 3.10
N ARG A 127 6.05 10.78 3.25
CA ARG A 127 6.77 10.16 4.36
C ARG A 127 8.01 9.44 3.87
N GLU A 128 9.05 9.45 4.68
CA GLU A 128 10.24 8.62 4.49
C GLU A 128 9.97 7.23 5.07
N LEU A 129 10.18 6.18 4.27
CA LEU A 129 9.80 4.80 4.59
C LEU A 129 11.00 3.88 4.84
N SER A 130 12.21 4.28 4.48
CA SER A 130 13.40 3.42 4.57
C SER A 130 14.07 3.43 5.94
N GLY A 131 13.89 4.50 6.73
CA GLY A 131 14.55 4.68 8.03
C GLY A 131 16.07 4.84 7.94
N ARG A 132 16.61 5.19 6.76
CA ARG A 132 18.05 5.23 6.49
C ARG A 132 18.51 6.60 5.97
N PRO A 133 19.79 6.97 6.17
CA PRO A 133 20.30 8.25 5.69
C PRO A 133 20.48 8.31 4.16
N THR A 134 20.63 7.16 3.48
CA THR A 134 20.86 7.04 2.03
C THR A 134 19.88 6.07 1.38
N PHE A 135 19.67 6.21 0.06
CA PHE A 135 18.71 5.40 -0.72
C PHE A 135 17.27 5.44 -0.16
N ARG A 136 16.83 6.64 0.20
CA ARG A 136 15.53 6.86 0.82
C ARG A 136 14.39 6.53 -0.14
N ILE A 137 13.38 5.88 0.44
CA ILE A 137 12.11 5.56 -0.19
C ILE A 137 11.07 6.50 0.40
N TYR A 138 10.27 7.10 -0.47
CA TYR A 138 9.21 8.02 -0.12
C TYR A 138 7.86 7.48 -0.58
N GLY A 139 6.84 7.64 0.24
CA GLY A 139 5.47 7.33 -0.13
C GLY A 139 4.52 8.33 0.48
N LEU A 140 3.23 8.16 0.22
CA LEU A 140 2.18 8.94 0.88
C LEU A 140 2.10 8.54 2.35
#